data_AF-A0A534T848-F1
#
_entry.id   AF-A0A534T848-F1
#
_cell.length_a   1.000
_cell.length_b   1.000
_cell.length_c   1.000
_cell.angle_alpha   90.00
_cell.angle_beta   90.00
_cell.angle_gamma   90.00
#
_symmetry.space_group_name_H-M   'P 1'
#
loop_
_entity.id
_entity.type
_entity.pdbx_description
1 polymer ?
#
loop_
_entity_poly.entity_id
_entity_poly.type
_entity_poly.pdbx_seq_one_letter_code
_entity_poly.pdbx_strand_id
1 'polypeptide(L)' 'MMEHRHAHGSAEAESTETLVNLNARVPRHLWRRVRLQCLHDERLLRTFITEALREYLHGHAPRSGG' A
#
# COMPACT_ATOMS: atom_id res chain seq x y z
N MET A 1 -10.00 -42.56 -14.21
CA MET A 1 -11.25 -41.82 -13.92
C MET A 1 -10.86 -40.56 -13.18
N MET A 2 -11.16 -39.39 -13.76
CA MET A 2 -11.17 -38.08 -13.11
C MET A 2 -12.22 -38.09 -12.00
N GLU A 3 -12.05 -37.31 -10.92
CA GLU A 3 -13.10 -36.41 -10.41
C GLU A 3 -12.47 -35.28 -9.59
N HIS A 4 -12.75 -34.07 -10.05
CA HIS A 4 -12.47 -32.79 -9.42
C HIS A 4 -13.54 -32.53 -8.36
N ARG A 5 -13.19 -31.90 -7.24
CA ARG A 5 -14.13 -31.01 -6.55
C ARG A 5 -13.43 -29.76 -6.03
N HIS A 6 -13.58 -28.72 -6.84
CA HIS A 6 -13.51 -27.33 -6.41
C HIS A 6 -14.58 -27.04 -5.35
N ALA A 7 -14.23 -26.09 -4.49
CA ALA A 7 -14.97 -24.85 -4.21
C ALA A 7 -15.30 -24.64 -2.73
N HIS A 8 -14.66 -23.61 -2.16
CA HIS A 8 -15.22 -22.57 -1.28
C HIS A 8 -14.01 -21.66 -0.93
N GLY A 9 -13.87 -20.41 -1.37
CA GLY A 9 -14.84 -19.42 -1.79
C GLY A 9 -15.13 -18.44 -0.65
N SER A 10 -14.31 -17.37 -0.55
CA SER A 10 -14.65 -16.03 -0.01
C SER A 10 -13.41 -15.13 -0.14
N ALA A 11 -13.26 -14.43 -1.27
CA ALA A 11 -13.74 -13.05 -1.42
C ALA A 11 -12.88 -12.04 -0.64
N GLU A 12 -11.64 -11.86 -1.05
CA GLU A 12 -11.12 -10.51 -1.15
C GLU A 12 -10.92 -10.26 -2.64
N ALA A 13 -11.60 -9.23 -3.15
CA ALA A 13 -11.33 -8.72 -4.48
C ALA A 13 -9.85 -8.34 -4.50
N GLU A 14 -9.02 -9.24 -5.01
CA GLU A 14 -7.62 -8.98 -5.29
C GLU A 14 -7.65 -7.93 -6.40
N SER A 15 -7.72 -6.66 -5.97
CA SER A 15 -7.54 -5.51 -6.82
C SER A 15 -6.34 -5.82 -7.67
N THR A 16 -6.58 -6.07 -8.95
CA THR A 16 -5.59 -6.37 -9.98
C THR A 16 -4.83 -5.08 -10.32
N GLU A 17 -4.56 -4.27 -9.30
CA GLU A 17 -3.77 -3.06 -9.40
C GLU A 17 -2.34 -3.51 -9.63
N THR A 18 -1.87 -3.24 -10.84
CA THR A 18 -0.48 -3.49 -11.22
C THR A 18 0.40 -2.70 -10.27
N LEU A 19 1.12 -3.40 -9.39
CA LEU A 19 2.06 -2.78 -8.48
C LEU A 19 3.24 -2.25 -9.28
N VAL A 20 3.31 -0.93 -9.42
CA VAL A 20 4.44 -0.25 -10.06
C VAL A 20 5.52 0.08 -9.02
N ASN A 21 6.79 -0.11 -9.39
CA ASN A 21 7.90 0.32 -8.55
C ASN A 21 8.12 1.83 -8.73
N LEU A 22 7.82 2.59 -7.68
CA LEU A 22 8.11 4.02 -7.65
C LEU A 22 9.46 4.26 -6.94
N ASN A 23 10.45 4.69 -7.71
CA ASN A 23 11.71 5.15 -7.16
C ASN A 23 11.58 6.62 -6.73
N ALA A 24 11.62 6.87 -5.43
CA ALA A 24 11.55 8.21 -4.86
C ALA A 24 12.81 8.54 -4.04
N ARG A 25 13.24 9.80 -4.10
CA ARG A 25 14.33 10.31 -3.25
C ARG A 25 13.74 10.91 -1.98
N VAL A 26 14.00 10.27 -0.85
CA VAL A 26 13.57 10.74 0.47
C VAL A 26 14.78 11.30 1.24
N PRO A 27 14.70 12.53 1.80
CA PRO A 27 15.73 13.07 2.68
C PRO A 27 16.08 12.11 3.84
N ARG A 28 17.38 11.95 4.13
CA ARG A 28 17.89 10.98 5.11
C ARG A 28 17.24 11.09 6.50
N HIS A 29 17.01 12.32 6.96
CA HIS A 29 16.43 12.58 8.28
C HIS A 29 14.96 12.12 8.34
N LEU A 30 14.19 12.29 7.26
CA LEU A 30 12.82 11.78 7.17
C LEU A 30 12.82 10.25 7.18
N TRP A 31 13.69 9.64 6.38
CA TRP A 31 13.80 8.19 6.31
C TRP A 31 14.16 7.57 7.65
N ARG A 32 15.07 8.19 8.41
CA ARG A 32 15.41 7.75 9.75
C ARG A 32 14.20 7.78 10.69
N ARG A 33 13.41 8.85 10.68
CA ARG A 33 12.21 8.96 11.52
C ARG A 33 11.17 7.90 11.18
N VAL A 34 10.88 7.71 9.90
CA VAL A 34 9.93 6.70 9.44
C VAL A 34 10.36 5.30 9.86
N ARG A 35 11.65 4.96 9.69
CA ARG A 35 12.18 3.64 10.11
C ARG A 35 12.06 3.41 11.61
N LEU A 36 12.36 4.41 12.43
CA LEU A 36 12.24 4.28 13.88
C LEU A 36 10.79 4.13 14.32
N GLN A 37 9.87 4.88 13.70
CA GLN A 37 8.44 4.77 13.97
C GLN A 37 7.89 3.38 13.61
N CYS A 38 8.19 2.90 12.40
CA CYS A 38 7.76 1.57 11.97
C CYS A 38 8.33 0.44 12.86
N LEU A 39 9.55 0.59 13.36
CA LEU A 39 10.13 -0.37 14.30
C LEU A 39 9.40 -0.35 15.66
N HIS A 40 9.07 0.84 16.15
CA HIS A 40 8.34 1.00 17.40
C HIS A 40 6.92 0.43 17.33
N ASP A 41 6.23 0.67 16.22
CA ASP A 41 4.84 0.24 16.02
C ASP A 41 4.72 -1.19 15.46
N GLU A 42 5.82 -1.93 15.37
CA GLU A 42 5.89 -3.29 14.77
C GLU A 42 5.25 -3.37 13.37
N ARG A 43 5.41 -2.29 12.58
CA ARG A 43 4.72 -2.09 11.31
C ARG A 43 5.65 -2.16 10.11
N LEU A 44 5.16 -2.75 9.02
CA LEU A 44 5.90 -2.79 7.76
C LEU A 44 6.02 -1.40 7.12
N LEU A 45 7.25 -1.02 6.73
CA LEU A 45 7.54 0.23 6.02
C LEU A 45 6.66 0.42 4.78
N ARG A 46 6.47 -0.64 3.99
CA ARG A 46 5.65 -0.59 2.78
C ARG A 46 4.22 -0.18 3.10
N THR A 47 3.61 -0.79 4.12
CA THR A 47 2.24 -0.47 4.54
C THR A 47 2.13 0.98 4.99
N PHE A 48 3.09 1.43 5.83
CA PHE A 48 3.17 2.82 6.27
C PHE A 48 3.23 3.81 5.11
N ILE A 49 4.14 3.57 4.15
CA ILE A 49 4.34 4.45 3.00
C ILE A 49 3.10 4.46 2.11
N THR A 50 2.50 3.30 1.84
CA THR A 50 1.29 3.20 1.02
C THR A 50 0.12 3.96 1.64
N GLU A 51 -0.10 3.84 2.94
CA GLU A 51 -1.18 4.58 3.61
C GLU A 51 -0.90 6.09 3.65
N ALA A 52 0.31 6.51 3.98
CA ALA A 52 0.69 7.93 3.96
C ALA A 52 0.52 8.54 2.57
N LEU A 53 0.88 7.80 1.51
CA LEU A 53 0.65 8.22 0.13
C LEU A 53 -0.84 8.27 -0.20
N ARG A 54 -1.63 7.28 0.21
CA ARG A 54 -3.08 7.30 0.03
C ARG A 54 -3.70 8.51 0.71
N GLU A 55 -3.39 8.75 1.98
CA GLU A 55 -3.90 9.89 2.74
C GLU A 55 -3.51 11.22 2.08
N TYR A 56 -2.25 11.36 1.69
CA TYR A 56 -1.77 12.55 1.00
C TYR A 56 -2.51 12.79 -0.32
N LEU A 57 -2.67 11.75 -1.15
CA LEU A 57 -3.35 11.83 -2.44
C LEU A 57 -4.86 12.07 -2.30
N HIS A 58 -5.51 11.55 -1.26
CA HIS A 58 -6.92 11.86 -0.98
C HIS A 58 -7.09 13.29 -0.49
N GLY A 59 -6.19 13.79 0.36
CA GLY A 59 -6.20 15.17 0.84
C GLY A 59 -5.76 16.20 -0.21
N HIS A 60 -4.97 15.79 -1.20
CA HIS A 60 -4.50 16.61 -2.32
C HIS A 60 -5.19 16.26 -3.64
N ALA A 61 -6.26 15.47 -3.62
CA ALA A 61 -7.04 15.22 -4.82
C ALA A 61 -7.38 16.59 -5.41
N PRO A 62 -6.85 16.93 -6.61
CA PRO A 62 -7.20 18.20 -7.22
C PRO A 62 -8.72 18.20 -7.28
N ARG A 63 -9.31 19.35 -6.96
CA ARG A 63 -10.71 19.60 -7.27
C ARG A 63 -10.83 19.58 -8.79
N SER A 64 -10.84 18.40 -9.39
CA SER A 64 -11.26 18.20 -10.76
C SER A 64 -12.78 18.39 -10.76
N GLY A 65 -13.22 19.64 -10.58
CA GLY A 65 -14.31 20.19 -11.39
C GLY A 65 -13.74 20.45 -12.78
N GLY A 66 -14.50 20.42 -13.85
CA GLY A 66 -15.94 20.31 -14.07
C GLY A 66 -16.14 20.44 -15.58
#